data_AF-A0A496WL74-F1
#
_entry.id   AF-A0A496WL74-F1
#
_cell.length_a   1.000
_cell.length_b   1.000
_cell.length_c   1.000
_cell.angle_alpha   90.00
_cell.angle_beta   90.00
_cell.angle_gamma   90.00
#
_symmetry.space_group_name_H-M   'P 1'
#
loop_
_entity.id
_entity.type
_entity.pdbx_description
1 polymer ?
#
loop_
_entity_poly.entity_id
_entity_poly.type
_entity_poly.pdbx_seq_one_letter_code
_entity_poly.pdbx_strand_id
1 'polypeptide(L)'
;MATFVHSLFKSHRQLTLENLALRQQLAMLKSSVKRLHVSPADRLFWILFSKYVDGWRTMLHALHPDTVVRWHREGFRRYWTWKSRRQRAGRPPVDKEIRKLIRQMQSANVGWGAPRIHGELLKLGIDISQATVSKYMVRL
;
A
#
# COMPACT_ATOMS: atom_id res chain seq x y z
N MET A 1 37.18 25.27 -5.79
CA MET A 1 38.38 24.66 -6.42
C MET A 1 38.79 23.33 -5.81
N ALA A 2 38.55 23.04 -4.52
CA ALA A 2 38.96 21.79 -3.88
C ALA A 2 38.13 20.53 -4.24
N THR A 3 36.90 20.68 -4.75
CA THR A 3 36.02 19.55 -5.13
C THR A 3 36.35 18.94 -6.49
N PHE A 4 36.96 19.71 -7.40
CA PHE A 4 37.33 19.24 -8.74
C PHE A 4 38.52 18.28 -8.72
N VAL A 5 39.45 18.43 -7.77
CA VAL A 5 40.64 17.57 -7.71
C VAL A 5 40.30 16.18 -7.17
N HIS A 6 39.30 16.08 -6.28
CA HIS A 6 38.86 14.81 -5.72
C HIS A 6 38.04 13.95 -6.71
N SER A 7 37.47 14.56 -7.76
CA SER A 7 36.70 13.84 -8.79
C SER A 7 37.58 13.08 -9.78
N LEU A 8 38.84 13.50 -9.95
CA LEU A 8 39.80 12.84 -10.84
C LEU A 8 40.21 11.44 -10.36
N PHE A 9 40.03 11.14 -9.06
CA PHE A 9 40.31 9.83 -8.47
C PHE A 9 39.06 8.94 -8.25
N LYS A 10 37.87 9.42 -8.62
CA LYS A 10 36.64 8.61 -8.49
C LYS A 10 36.51 7.63 -9.65
N SER A 11 36.19 6.38 -9.33
CA SER A 11 35.80 5.37 -10.32
C SER A 11 34.67 5.92 -11.22
N HIS A 12 34.73 5.66 -12.53
CA HIS A 12 33.74 6.13 -13.51
C HIS A 12 32.28 5.84 -13.10
N ARG A 13 32.06 4.70 -12.42
CA ARG A 13 30.76 4.33 -11.84
C ARG A 13 30.26 5.35 -10.82
N GLN A 14 31.13 5.80 -9.93
CA GLN A 14 30.79 6.76 -8.88
C GLN A 14 30.42 8.13 -9.45
N LEU A 15 31.11 8.57 -10.51
CA LEU A 15 30.79 9.81 -11.23
C LEU A 15 29.44 9.74 -11.97
N THR A 16 29.13 8.60 -12.59
CA THR A 16 27.81 8.42 -13.23
C THR A 16 26.67 8.42 -12.23
N LEU A 17 26.86 7.80 -11.05
CA LEU A 17 25.87 7.78 -9.97
C LEU A 17 25.65 9.17 -9.35
N GLU A 18 26.73 9.93 -9.17
CA GLU A 18 26.66 11.30 -8.69
C GLU A 18 25.94 12.22 -9.69
N ASN A 19 26.24 12.10 -10.98
CA ASN A 19 25.50 12.80 -12.03
C ASN A 19 24.01 12.43 -12.07
N LEU A 20 23.69 11.14 -11.87
CA LEU A 20 22.30 10.66 -11.83
C LEU A 20 21.54 11.28 -10.65
N ALA A 21 22.16 11.27 -9.46
CA ALA A 21 21.61 11.87 -8.26
C ALA A 21 21.35 13.38 -8.45
N LEU A 22 22.32 14.11 -9.00
CA LEU A 22 22.20 15.54 -9.27
C LEU A 22 21.13 15.87 -10.32
N ARG A 23 21.01 15.07 -11.38
CA ARG A 23 19.94 15.23 -12.39
C ARG A 23 18.57 15.02 -11.77
N GLN A 24 18.40 14.02 -10.91
CA GLN A 24 17.15 13.80 -10.21
C GLN A 24 16.82 14.98 -9.27
N GLN A 25 17.81 15.51 -8.54
CA GLN A 25 17.62 16.70 -7.70
C GLN A 25 17.18 17.92 -8.52
N LEU A 26 17.83 18.16 -9.67
CA LEU A 26 17.45 19.25 -10.56
C LEU A 26 16.06 19.07 -11.17
N ALA A 27 15.67 17.84 -11.51
CA ALA A 27 14.32 17.54 -12.00
C ALA A 27 13.26 17.87 -10.93
N MET A 28 13.49 17.45 -9.68
CA MET A 28 12.60 17.70 -8.55
C MET A 28 12.51 19.19 -8.17
N LEU A 29 13.62 19.93 -8.28
CA LEU A 29 13.65 21.37 -8.02
C LEU A 29 12.95 22.15 -9.14
N LYS A 30 13.21 21.81 -10.41
CA LYS A 30 12.55 22.44 -11.56
C LYS A 30 11.04 22.20 -11.58
N SER A 31 10.58 21.04 -11.13
CA SER A 31 9.14 20.73 -11.05
C SER A 31 8.43 21.38 -9.86
N SER A 32 9.15 22.06 -8.96
CA SER A 32 8.63 22.55 -7.69
C SER A 32 8.62 24.09 -7.61
N VAL A 33 7.78 24.73 -8.42
CA VAL A 33 7.64 26.21 -8.45
C VAL A 33 6.92 26.77 -7.21
N LYS A 34 6.21 25.94 -6.42
CA LYS A 34 5.45 26.42 -5.23
C LYS A 34 5.49 25.51 -3.99
N ARG A 35 5.62 24.19 -4.14
CA ARG A 35 5.81 23.20 -3.06
C ARG A 35 6.55 21.99 -3.61
N LEU A 36 7.51 21.45 -2.83
CA LEU A 36 8.28 20.24 -3.16
C LEU A 36 7.34 19.04 -3.32
N HIS A 37 6.80 18.87 -4.52
CA HIS A 37 5.94 17.76 -4.86
C HIS A 37 6.83 16.55 -5.17
N VAL A 38 7.27 15.87 -4.12
CA VAL A 38 8.06 14.65 -4.25
C VAL A 38 7.13 13.53 -4.69
N SER A 39 7.23 13.15 -5.97
CA SER A 39 6.47 12.05 -6.57
C SER A 39 6.80 10.72 -5.86
N PRO A 40 5.86 9.76 -5.77
CA PRO A 40 6.15 8.42 -5.27
C PRO A 40 7.32 7.75 -6.02
N ALA A 41 7.47 8.03 -7.31
CA ALA A 41 8.58 7.53 -8.13
C ALA A 41 9.93 8.09 -7.66
N ASP A 42 9.99 9.39 -7.35
CA ASP A 42 11.20 10.02 -6.83
C ASP A 42 11.61 9.45 -5.47
N ARG A 43 10.64 9.18 -4.59
CA ARG A 43 10.91 8.54 -3.29
C ARG A 43 11.49 7.15 -3.47
N LEU A 44 10.93 6.37 -4.40
CA LEU A 44 11.40 5.02 -4.71
C LEU A 44 12.83 5.06 -5.27
N PHE A 45 13.11 6.00 -6.17
CA PHE A 45 14.45 6.22 -6.71
C PHE A 45 15.47 6.44 -5.59
N TRP A 46 15.22 7.38 -4.67
CA TRP A 46 16.15 7.67 -3.57
C TRP A 46 16.29 6.52 -2.57
N ILE A 47 15.21 5.78 -2.31
CA ILE A 47 15.25 4.57 -1.49
C ILE A 47 16.16 3.52 -2.14
N LEU A 48 15.98 3.23 -3.43
CA LEU A 48 16.82 2.27 -4.16
C LEU A 48 18.27 2.76 -4.26
N PHE A 49 18.47 4.05 -4.54
CA PHE A 49 19.80 4.67 -4.60
C PHE A 49 20.55 4.50 -3.27
N SER A 50 19.87 4.72 -2.13
CA SER A 50 20.47 4.53 -0.80
C SER A 50 20.84 3.08 -0.47
N LYS A 51 20.24 2.10 -1.17
CA LYS A 51 20.51 0.67 -0.99
C LYS A 51 21.69 0.17 -1.83
N TYR A 52 21.88 0.73 -3.03
CA TYR A 52 22.87 0.24 -4.00
C TYR A 52 24.14 1.09 -4.10
N VAL A 53 24.16 2.28 -3.49
CA VAL A 53 25.30 3.21 -3.58
C VAL A 53 25.91 3.42 -2.21
N ASP A 54 27.13 2.91 -2.01
CA ASP A 54 27.92 3.22 -0.82
C ASP A 54 28.37 4.69 -0.84
N GLY A 55 28.22 5.38 0.30
CA GLY A 55 28.55 6.80 0.40
C GLY A 55 27.52 7.76 -0.20
N TRP A 56 26.29 7.31 -0.45
CA TRP A 56 25.18 8.13 -0.98
C TRP A 56 24.94 9.44 -0.21
N ARG A 57 25.20 9.46 1.10
CA ARG A 57 25.04 10.65 1.96
C ARG A 57 25.91 11.81 1.51
N THR A 58 27.14 11.53 1.06
CA THR A 58 28.11 12.54 0.64
C THR A 58 27.76 13.14 -0.73
N MET A 59 26.96 12.42 -1.53
CA MET A 59 26.49 12.87 -2.86
C MET A 59 25.19 13.69 -2.80
N LEU A 60 24.54 13.74 -1.64
CA LEU A 60 23.31 14.50 -1.43
C LEU A 60 23.64 15.91 -0.94
N HIS A 61 23.68 16.87 -1.85
CA HIS A 61 23.92 18.28 -1.50
C HIS A 61 22.63 19.08 -1.27
N ALA A 62 21.57 18.83 -2.06
CA ALA A 62 20.33 19.60 -1.97
C ALA A 62 19.26 18.98 -1.04
N LEU A 63 19.33 17.66 -0.80
CA LEU A 63 18.35 16.95 0.02
C LEU A 63 18.99 16.46 1.31
N HIS A 64 18.36 16.77 2.46
CA HIS A 64 18.82 16.25 3.74
C HIS A 64 18.74 14.72 3.74
N PRO A 65 19.82 13.99 4.08
CA PRO A 65 19.86 12.52 4.05
C PRO A 65 18.78 11.90 4.96
N ASP A 66 18.40 12.59 6.03
CA ASP A 66 17.32 12.16 6.91
C ASP A 66 15.96 12.06 6.22
N THR A 67 15.72 12.86 5.18
CA THR A 67 14.48 12.81 4.40
C THR A 67 14.34 11.47 3.67
N VAL A 68 15.44 10.97 3.10
CA VAL A 68 15.47 9.67 2.42
C VAL A 68 15.25 8.53 3.42
N VAL A 69 15.89 8.61 4.59
CA VAL A 69 15.69 7.63 5.67
C VAL A 69 14.23 7.63 6.16
N ARG A 70 13.61 8.80 6.29
CA ARG A 70 12.20 8.92 6.66
C ARG A 70 11.29 8.28 5.61
N TRP A 71 11.55 8.50 4.31
CA TRP A 71 10.78 7.84 3.24
C TRP A 71 10.95 6.32 3.26
N HIS A 72 12.16 5.84 3.50
CA HIS A 72 12.42 4.41 3.65
C HIS A 72 11.63 3.80 4.82
N ARG A 73 11.66 4.43 6.00
CA ARG A 73 10.90 4.00 7.18
C ARG A 73 9.38 4.05 6.96
N GLU A 74 8.88 5.09 6.29
CA GLU A 74 7.46 5.21 5.94
C GLU A 74 7.03 4.11 4.95
N GLY A 75 7.83 3.87 3.91
CA GLY A 75 7.59 2.79 2.94
C GLY A 75 7.57 1.42 3.62
N PHE A 76 8.52 1.15 4.51
CA PHE A 76 8.58 -0.08 5.28
C PHE A 76 7.37 -0.26 6.20
N ARG A 77 6.96 0.80 6.92
CA ARG A 77 5.75 0.77 7.76
C ARG A 77 4.50 0.47 6.94
N ARG A 78 4.36 1.09 5.76
CA ARG A 78 3.22 0.82 4.85
C ARG A 78 3.22 -0.61 4.35
N TYR A 79 4.38 -1.10 3.90
CA TYR A 79 4.54 -2.49 3.47
C TYR A 79 4.13 -3.47 4.57
N TRP A 80 4.63 -3.28 5.79
CA TRP A 80 4.30 -4.15 6.92
C TRP A 80 2.85 -4.01 7.37
N THR A 81 2.27 -2.80 7.30
CA THR A 81 0.85 -2.58 7.59
C THR A 81 -0.02 -3.31 6.57
N TRP A 82 0.32 -3.25 5.29
CA TRP A 82 -0.38 -3.99 4.24
C TRP A 82 -0.25 -5.51 4.42
N LYS A 83 0.98 -5.99 4.67
CA LYS A 83 1.27 -7.41 4.86
C LYS A 83 0.53 -7.98 6.08
N SER A 84 0.55 -7.28 7.20
CA SER A 84 -0.14 -7.68 8.45
C SER A 84 -1.67 -7.61 8.33
N ARG A 85 -2.22 -6.66 7.57
CA ARG A 85 -3.68 -6.59 7.33
C ARG A 85 -4.20 -7.81 6.58
N ARG A 86 -3.41 -8.41 5.70
CA ARG A 86 -3.83 -9.56 4.89
C ARG A 86 -4.06 -10.83 5.73
N GLN A 87 -3.50 -10.93 6.93
CA GLN A 87 -3.65 -12.07 7.83
C GLN A 87 -4.79 -11.93 8.87
N ARG A 88 -5.36 -10.73 9.05
CA ARG A 88 -6.52 -10.53 9.94
C ARG A 88 -7.84 -10.64 9.18
N ALA A 89 -8.09 -11.78 8.54
CA ALA A 89 -9.47 -12.18 8.29
C ALA A 89 -9.97 -12.83 9.58
N GLY A 90 -11.05 -12.32 10.16
CA GLY A 90 -11.69 -12.92 11.35
C GLY A 90 -12.29 -14.30 11.04
N ARG A 91 -13.36 -14.69 11.75
CA ARG A 91 -14.10 -15.93 11.45
C ARG A 91 -14.38 -16.04 9.95
N PRO A 92 -14.06 -17.18 9.29
CA PRO A 92 -14.31 -17.34 7.88
C PRO A 92 -15.78 -17.03 7.58
N PRO A 93 -16.07 -16.27 6.51
CA PRO A 93 -17.44 -15.97 6.15
C PRO A 93 -18.17 -17.28 5.83
N VAL A 94 -19.49 -17.27 6.04
CA VAL A 94 -20.36 -18.37 5.59
C VAL A 94 -20.18 -18.57 4.08
N ASP A 95 -20.34 -19.82 3.66
CA ASP A 95 -20.14 -20.21 2.27
C ASP A 95 -20.93 -19.32 1.28
N LYS A 96 -20.35 -19.12 0.10
CA LYS A 96 -20.92 -18.24 -0.93
C LYS A 96 -22.28 -18.72 -1.40
N GLU A 97 -22.52 -20.03 -1.46
CA GLU A 97 -23.77 -20.61 -1.94
C GLU A 97 -24.92 -20.28 -1.00
N ILE A 98 -24.69 -20.46 0.31
CA ILE A 98 -25.65 -20.12 1.36
C ILE A 98 -25.99 -18.62 1.34
N ARG A 99 -24.98 -17.75 1.16
CA ARG A 99 -25.22 -16.29 1.04
C ARG A 99 -26.05 -15.94 -0.18
N LYS A 100 -25.85 -16.65 -1.30
CA LYS A 100 -26.65 -16.49 -2.51
C LYS A 100 -28.08 -16.96 -2.26
N LEU A 101 -28.27 -18.10 -1.60
CA LEU A 101 -29.57 -18.64 -1.24
C LEU A 101 -30.37 -17.67 -0.37
N ILE A 102 -29.77 -17.10 0.68
CA ILE A 102 -30.43 -16.10 1.55
C ILE A 102 -30.96 -14.93 0.71
N ARG A 103 -30.15 -14.40 -0.22
CA ARG A 103 -30.54 -13.27 -1.08
C ARG A 103 -31.62 -13.65 -2.08
N GLN A 104 -31.56 -14.86 -2.64
CA GLN A 104 -32.57 -15.37 -3.56
C GLN A 104 -33.92 -15.55 -2.87
N MET A 105 -33.93 -16.12 -1.66
CA MET A 105 -35.15 -16.29 -0.86
C MET A 105 -35.76 -14.94 -0.48
N GLN A 106 -34.91 -13.97 -0.12
CA GLN A 106 -35.35 -12.59 0.16
C GLN A 106 -35.95 -11.92 -1.07
N SER A 107 -35.30 -12.02 -2.25
CA SER A 107 -35.80 -11.37 -3.47
C SER A 107 -37.05 -12.03 -4.03
N ALA A 108 -37.19 -13.35 -3.88
CA ALA A 108 -38.36 -14.09 -4.34
C ALA A 108 -39.59 -13.85 -3.45
N ASN A 109 -39.41 -13.43 -2.20
CA ASN A 109 -40.48 -13.27 -1.23
C ASN A 109 -40.41 -11.92 -0.51
N VAL A 110 -40.98 -10.89 -1.15
CA VAL A 110 -41.04 -9.53 -0.59
C VAL A 110 -41.83 -9.55 0.73
N GLY A 111 -41.15 -9.19 1.83
CA GLY A 111 -41.72 -9.18 3.19
C GLY A 111 -41.20 -10.27 4.13
N TRP A 112 -40.40 -11.22 3.64
CA TRP A 112 -39.77 -12.21 4.51
C TRP A 112 -38.62 -11.60 5.33
N GLY A 113 -38.76 -11.62 6.65
CA GLY A 113 -37.70 -11.22 7.59
C GLY A 113 -36.70 -12.34 7.90
N ALA A 114 -35.60 -11.96 8.56
CA ALA A 114 -34.54 -12.90 8.97
C ALA A 114 -35.03 -14.13 9.77
N PRO A 115 -36.01 -14.03 10.70
CA PRO A 115 -36.53 -15.20 11.41
C PRO A 115 -37.18 -16.22 10.48
N ARG A 116 -37.92 -15.77 9.46
CA ARG A 116 -38.63 -16.65 8.53
C ARG A 116 -37.67 -17.38 7.61
N ILE A 117 -36.70 -16.66 7.03
CA ILE A 117 -35.66 -17.24 6.17
C ILE A 117 -34.80 -18.23 6.96
N HIS A 118 -34.46 -17.91 8.21
CA HIS A 118 -33.73 -18.82 9.09
C HIS A 118 -34.49 -20.14 9.32
N GLY A 119 -35.79 -20.07 9.62
CA GLY A 119 -36.61 -21.27 9.79
C GLY A 119 -36.66 -22.16 8.55
N GLU A 120 -36.74 -21.57 7.35
CA GLU A 120 -36.70 -22.33 6.10
C GLU A 120 -35.32 -22.95 5.83
N LEU A 121 -34.23 -22.25 6.16
CA LEU A 121 -32.88 -22.81 6.06
C LEU A 121 -32.68 -24.01 7.01
N LEU A 122 -33.24 -23.95 8.23
CA LEU A 122 -33.21 -25.07 9.16
C LEU A 122 -33.94 -26.30 8.61
N LYS A 123 -35.08 -26.11 7.92
CA LYS A 123 -35.80 -27.22 7.27
C LYS A 123 -34.99 -27.86 6.14
N LEU A 124 -34.12 -27.11 5.48
CA LEU A 124 -33.19 -27.61 4.45
C LEU A 124 -31.94 -28.28 5.05
N GLY A 125 -31.84 -28.42 6.37
CA GLY A 125 -30.69 -29.00 7.07
C GLY A 125 -29.49 -28.06 7.19
N ILE A 126 -29.67 -26.76 6.94
CA ILE A 126 -28.61 -25.75 6.99
C ILE A 126 -28.66 -25.06 8.37
N ASP A 127 -27.74 -25.44 9.26
CA ASP A 127 -27.65 -24.86 10.61
C ASP A 127 -26.82 -23.56 10.63
N ILE A 128 -27.52 -22.43 10.71
CA ILE A 128 -26.93 -21.08 10.75
C ILE A 128 -27.75 -20.19 11.67
N SER A 129 -27.09 -19.46 12.57
CA SER A 129 -27.77 -18.47 13.43
C SER A 129 -28.57 -17.41 12.65
N GLN A 130 -29.75 -17.04 13.16
CA GLN A 130 -30.58 -15.95 12.63
C GLN A 130 -29.81 -14.62 12.46
N ALA A 131 -28.88 -14.31 13.37
CA ALA A 131 -28.03 -13.12 13.28
C ALA A 131 -27.14 -13.13 12.02
N THR A 132 -26.69 -14.31 11.61
CA THR A 132 -25.90 -14.47 10.38
C THR A 132 -26.77 -14.31 9.13
N VAL A 133 -28.01 -14.78 9.16
CA VAL A 133 -29.00 -14.52 8.08
C VAL A 133 -29.22 -13.02 7.95
N SER A 134 -29.52 -12.33 9.06
CA SER A 134 -29.71 -10.87 9.11
C SER A 134 -28.51 -10.09 8.56
N LYS A 135 -27.28 -10.52 8.90
CA LYS A 135 -26.03 -9.91 8.38
C LYS A 135 -25.92 -9.97 6.85
N TYR A 136 -26.47 -10.99 6.20
CA TYR A 136 -26.34 -11.20 4.75
C TYR A 136 -27.57 -10.81 3.94
N MET A 137 -28.69 -10.49 4.59
CA MET A 137 -29.83 -9.84 3.96
C MET A 137 -29.44 -8.44 3.47
N VAL A 138 -30.01 -8.06 2.33
CA VAL A 138 -29.87 -6.70 1.79
C VAL A 138 -30.91 -5.81 2.46
N ARG A 139 -30.53 -4.62 2.93
CA ARG A 139 -31.55 -3.63 3.33
C ARG A 139 -32.20 -3.12 2.05
N LEU A 140 -33.48 -3.45 1.88
CA LEU A 140 -34.35 -2.87 0.85
C LEU A 140 -34.83 -1.49 1.30
#